data_AF-A0A0B6ZZZ8-F1
#
_entry.id   AF-A0A0B6ZZZ8-F1
#
_cell.length_a   1.000
_cell.length_b   1.000
_cell.length_c   1.000
_cell.angle_alpha   90.00
_cell.angle_beta   90.00
_cell.angle_gamma   90.00
#
_symmetry.space_group_name_H-M   'P 1'
#
loop_
_entity.id
_entity.type
_entity.pdbx_description
1 polymer ?
#
loop_
_entity_poly.entity_id
_entity_poly.type
_entity_poly.pdbx_seq_one_letter_code
_entity_poly.pdbx_strand_id
1 'polypeptide(L)'
;MAFKQKLKSLMGGRQESLQSPIEETASDILTVGAAVMKSKIEKVPVNPHEEQEIIDGIEDQYYNNEIFDTSLFELQKLPEILDLEKIAKDSAKLHTQLQAVSKRVSELILQNHPAYATELQRVMDLQRTLRSAGSVCLNGRRQLAHARESFTIASLGLLANYRKRQQLMGLLKS
;
A
#
# COMPACT_ATOMS: atom_id res chain seq x y z
N MET A 1 -50.75 -15.13 11.43
CA MET A 1 -49.55 -15.85 10.96
C MET A 1 -48.87 -15.23 9.73
N ALA A 2 -49.10 -13.95 9.40
CA ALA A 2 -48.48 -13.30 8.22
C ALA A 2 -47.33 -12.32 8.56
N PHE A 3 -47.18 -11.92 9.83
CA PHE A 3 -46.19 -10.90 10.23
C PHE A 3 -44.79 -11.49 10.51
N LYS A 4 -44.72 -12.75 10.98
CA LYS A 4 -43.45 -13.44 11.25
C LYS A 4 -42.69 -13.85 9.99
N GLN A 5 -43.37 -13.97 8.84
CA GLN A 5 -42.71 -14.24 7.54
C GLN A 5 -42.12 -12.98 6.90
N LYS A 6 -42.72 -11.79 7.13
CA LYS A 6 -42.15 -10.51 6.65
C LYS A 6 -40.86 -10.10 7.37
N LEU A 7 -40.69 -10.45 8.65
CA LEU A 7 -39.42 -10.22 9.36
C LEU A 7 -38.28 -11.14 8.90
N LYS A 8 -38.61 -12.33 8.38
CA LYS A 8 -37.61 -13.27 7.85
C LYS A 8 -37.13 -12.90 6.44
N SER A 9 -37.94 -12.16 5.67
CA SER A 9 -37.58 -11.68 4.32
C SER A 9 -36.77 -10.37 4.30
N LEU A 10 -36.71 -9.63 5.42
CA LEU A 10 -35.92 -8.40 5.52
C LEU A 10 -34.48 -8.67 6.03
N MET A 11 -34.21 -9.88 6.51
CA MET A 11 -32.89 -10.35 6.97
C MET A 11 -32.10 -11.11 5.89
N GLY A 12 -32.50 -11.01 4.62
CA GLY A 12 -31.93 -11.78 3.50
C GLY A 12 -31.30 -10.95 2.38
N GLY A 13 -30.90 -9.70 2.62
CA GLY A 13 -30.40 -8.81 1.56
C GLY A 13 -29.26 -7.91 2.00
N ARG A 14 -28.04 -8.28 1.59
CA ARG A 14 -26.80 -7.47 1.55
C ARG A 14 -26.32 -6.87 2.86
N GLN A 15 -25.63 -7.69 3.65
CA GLN A 15 -24.40 -7.21 4.27
C GLN A 15 -23.30 -7.23 3.21
N GLU A 16 -22.96 -6.07 2.64
CA GLU A 16 -21.58 -5.86 2.23
C GLU A 16 -20.78 -5.67 3.51
N SER A 17 -20.33 -6.80 4.08
CA SER A 17 -19.24 -6.78 5.04
C SER A 17 -18.03 -6.22 4.30
N LEU A 18 -17.57 -5.04 4.69
CA LEU A 18 -16.20 -4.61 4.46
C LEU A 18 -15.32 -5.64 5.16
N GLN A 19 -14.90 -6.66 4.39
CA GLN A 19 -13.87 -7.59 4.80
C GLN A 19 -12.65 -6.75 5.16
N SER A 20 -12.18 -6.90 6.40
CA SER A 20 -10.82 -6.51 6.78
C SER A 20 -9.84 -7.02 5.72
N PRO A 21 -8.79 -6.26 5.37
CA PRO A 21 -7.74 -6.78 4.50
C PRO A 21 -7.26 -8.09 5.09
N ILE A 22 -7.33 -9.13 4.28
CA ILE A 22 -6.73 -10.42 4.53
C ILE A 22 -5.28 -10.11 4.91
N GLU A 23 -4.82 -10.61 6.07
CA GLU A 23 -3.40 -10.75 6.35
C GLU A 23 -2.85 -11.73 5.31
N GLU A 24 -2.56 -11.22 4.11
CA GLU A 24 -1.70 -11.88 3.17
C GLU A 24 -0.32 -11.87 3.82
N THR A 25 0.00 -13.00 4.43
CA THR A 25 1.38 -13.41 4.66
C THR A 25 2.18 -13.05 3.42
N ALA A 26 3.24 -12.25 3.61
CA ALA A 26 4.06 -11.63 2.57
C ALA A 26 4.77 -12.62 1.60
N SER A 27 4.41 -13.91 1.63
CA SER A 27 4.85 -14.96 0.72
C SER A 27 4.19 -14.88 -0.67
N ASP A 28 2.99 -14.29 -0.79
CA ASP A 28 2.16 -14.51 -1.99
C ASP A 28 2.38 -13.48 -3.11
N ILE A 29 3.05 -12.36 -2.83
CA ILE A 29 3.40 -11.33 -3.84
C ILE A 29 4.46 -11.84 -4.84
N LEU A 30 5.11 -12.98 -4.56
CA LEU A 30 6.11 -13.58 -5.45
C LEU A 30 5.51 -14.42 -6.61
N THR A 31 4.19 -14.52 -6.74
CA THR A 31 3.54 -15.38 -7.76
C THR A 31 3.11 -14.61 -9.02
N VAL A 32 3.68 -13.43 -9.29
CA VAL A 32 3.53 -12.78 -10.60
C VAL A 32 4.53 -13.40 -11.59
N GLY A 33 4.07 -14.46 -12.27
CA GLY A 33 4.30 -14.65 -13.70
C GLY A 33 5.72 -14.70 -14.26
N ALA A 34 6.76 -14.97 -13.47
CA ALA A 34 8.06 -15.33 -14.01
C ALA A 34 8.08 -16.85 -14.24
N ALA A 35 8.10 -17.27 -15.50
CA ALA A 35 8.54 -18.60 -15.88
C ALA A 35 10.03 -18.76 -15.49
N VAL A 36 10.29 -18.92 -14.19
CA VAL A 36 11.62 -19.19 -13.65
C VAL A 36 11.91 -20.64 -13.98
N MET A 37 12.59 -20.83 -15.11
CA MET A 37 13.36 -22.04 -15.36
C MET A 37 14.27 -22.20 -14.13
N LYS A 38 14.03 -23.24 -13.31
CA LYS A 38 14.90 -23.60 -12.19
C LYS A 38 16.25 -24.04 -12.75
N SER A 39 17.09 -23.09 -13.17
CA SER A 39 18.51 -23.34 -13.32
C SER A 39 19.07 -23.45 -11.90
N LYS A 40 19.62 -24.63 -11.62
CA LYS A 40 20.36 -24.93 -10.40
C LYS A 40 21.43 -23.85 -10.25
N ILE A 41 21.26 -22.95 -9.27
CA ILE A 41 22.25 -21.94 -8.90
C ILE A 41 23.43 -22.71 -8.32
N GLU A 42 24.35 -23.15 -9.17
CA GLU A 42 25.66 -23.59 -8.72
C GLU A 42 26.36 -22.36 -8.15
N LYS A 43 26.47 -22.36 -6.82
CA LYS A 43 27.20 -21.35 -6.05
C LYS A 43 28.68 -21.48 -6.38
N VAL A 44 29.10 -20.95 -7.52
CA VAL A 44 30.48 -20.53 -7.68
C VAL A 44 30.63 -19.29 -6.78
N PRO A 45 31.51 -19.30 -5.77
CA PRO A 45 31.80 -18.10 -4.99
C PRO A 45 32.56 -17.14 -5.92
N VAL A 46 31.84 -16.33 -6.67
CA VAL A 46 32.43 -15.26 -7.47
C VAL A 46 32.76 -14.12 -6.52
N ASN A 47 33.96 -13.55 -6.64
CA ASN A 47 34.36 -12.43 -5.79
C ASN A 47 33.39 -11.26 -6.04
N PRO A 48 32.91 -10.55 -5.00
CA PRO A 48 31.97 -9.45 -5.17
C PRO A 48 32.55 -8.31 -6.02
N HIS A 49 33.88 -8.20 -6.12
CA HIS A 49 34.54 -7.24 -6.99
C HIS A 49 34.49 -7.64 -8.46
N GLU A 50 34.66 -8.92 -8.77
CA GLU A 50 34.53 -9.47 -10.13
C GLU A 50 33.08 -9.38 -10.62
N GLU A 51 32.10 -9.63 -9.74
CA GLU A 51 30.69 -9.44 -10.08
C GLU A 51 30.38 -7.97 -10.43
N GLN A 52 30.98 -7.03 -9.72
CA GLN A 52 30.80 -5.61 -10.00
C GLN A 52 31.47 -5.20 -11.32
N GLU A 53 32.67 -5.70 -11.62
CA GLU A 53 33.33 -5.47 -12.91
C GLU A 53 32.51 -6.05 -14.09
N ILE A 54 31.89 -7.21 -13.92
CA ILE A 54 30.99 -7.81 -14.93
C ILE A 54 29.77 -6.91 -15.16
N ILE A 55 29.21 -6.33 -14.11
CA ILE A 55 28.05 -5.42 -14.19
C ILE A 55 28.46 -4.09 -14.83
N ASP A 56 29.60 -3.52 -14.42
CA ASP A 56 30.12 -2.26 -14.95
C ASP A 56 30.55 -2.39 -16.43
N GLY A 57 30.88 -3.60 -16.88
CA GLY A 57 31.19 -3.93 -18.27
C GLY A 57 29.97 -4.18 -19.16
N ILE A 58 28.75 -4.05 -18.65
CA ILE A 58 27.53 -4.17 -19.46
C ILE A 58 27.37 -2.92 -20.32
N GLU A 59 27.00 -3.09 -21.59
CA GLU A 59 26.82 -1.97 -22.51
C GLU A 59 25.66 -1.06 -22.06
N ASP A 60 25.89 0.25 -22.06
CA ASP A 60 24.90 1.26 -21.63
C ASP A 60 23.56 1.15 -22.38
N GLN A 61 23.58 0.60 -23.59
CA GLN A 61 22.41 0.44 -24.46
C GLN A 61 21.36 -0.51 -23.86
N TYR A 62 21.77 -1.47 -23.01
CA TYR A 62 20.84 -2.35 -22.31
C TYR A 62 20.02 -1.64 -21.20
N TYR A 63 20.44 -0.44 -20.77
CA TYR A 63 19.73 0.33 -19.74
C TYR A 63 18.65 1.28 -20.31
N ASN A 64 18.53 1.39 -21.63
CA ASN A 64 17.53 2.26 -22.27
C ASN A 64 16.11 1.67 -22.17
N ASN A 65 15.12 2.51 -21.85
CA ASN A 65 13.76 2.09 -21.52
C ASN A 65 12.80 1.94 -22.73
N GLU A 66 11.88 0.99 -22.56
CA GLU A 66 10.59 0.69 -23.21
C GLU A 66 10.51 0.43 -24.73
N ILE A 67 11.40 0.97 -25.57
CA ILE A 67 11.35 0.76 -27.04
C ILE A 67 12.57 -0.04 -27.56
N PHE A 68 13.56 -0.27 -26.71
CA PHE A 68 14.78 -0.97 -27.11
C PHE A 68 14.55 -2.47 -27.25
N ASP A 69 14.70 -2.98 -28.48
CA ASP A 69 14.66 -4.41 -28.76
C ASP A 69 16.07 -5.00 -28.61
N THR A 70 16.32 -5.58 -27.44
CA THR A 70 17.58 -6.26 -27.11
C THR A 70 17.90 -7.40 -28.06
N SER A 71 16.88 -8.09 -28.59
CA SER A 71 17.09 -9.23 -29.49
C SER A 71 17.56 -8.76 -30.86
N LEU A 72 16.93 -7.72 -31.42
CA LEU A 72 17.36 -7.12 -32.68
C LEU A 72 18.76 -6.51 -32.58
N PHE A 73 19.07 -5.89 -31.45
CA PHE A 73 20.38 -5.30 -31.20
C PHE A 73 21.51 -6.34 -31.24
N GLU A 74 21.32 -7.49 -30.58
CA GLU A 74 22.31 -8.58 -30.63
C GLU A 74 22.39 -9.23 -32.02
N LEU A 75 21.26 -9.38 -32.71
CA LEU A 75 21.23 -9.92 -34.07
C LEU A 75 21.95 -9.02 -35.08
N GLN A 76 21.92 -7.69 -34.90
CA GLN A 76 22.64 -6.74 -35.76
C GLN A 76 24.16 -6.78 -35.57
N LYS A 77 24.66 -7.27 -34.42
CA LYS A 77 26.10 -7.43 -34.15
C LYS A 77 26.71 -8.66 -34.82
N LEU A 78 25.89 -9.59 -35.29
CA LEU A 78 26.37 -10.85 -35.86
C LEU A 78 27.07 -10.62 -37.21
N PRO A 79 28.25 -11.22 -37.43
CA PRO A 79 28.94 -11.15 -38.72
C PRO A 79 28.20 -11.95 -39.80
N GLU A 80 28.40 -11.58 -41.07
CA GLU A 80 27.80 -12.25 -42.24
C GLU A 80 28.23 -13.72 -42.37
N ILE A 81 29.42 -14.06 -41.86
CA ILE A 81 29.89 -15.44 -41.73
C ILE A 81 29.72 -15.87 -40.27
N LEU A 82 28.76 -16.76 -40.02
CA LEU A 82 28.47 -17.24 -38.67
C LEU A 82 29.53 -18.25 -38.19
N ASP A 83 30.06 -17.98 -37.01
CA ASP A 83 30.98 -18.86 -36.29
C ASP A 83 30.31 -19.35 -35.00
N LEU A 84 30.08 -20.66 -34.92
CA LEU A 84 29.38 -21.30 -33.80
C LEU A 84 30.12 -21.08 -32.47
N GLU A 85 31.46 -21.05 -32.47
CA GLU A 85 32.22 -20.87 -31.24
C GLU A 85 32.07 -19.45 -30.68
N LYS A 86 32.02 -18.45 -31.55
CA LYS A 86 31.85 -17.04 -31.13
C LYS A 86 30.45 -16.81 -30.58
N ILE A 87 29.43 -17.32 -31.25
CA ILE A 87 28.03 -17.22 -30.81
C ILE A 87 27.85 -17.91 -29.45
N ALA A 88 28.45 -19.10 -29.27
CA ALA A 88 28.41 -19.79 -27.98
C ALA A 88 29.11 -19.00 -26.87
N LYS A 89 30.26 -18.37 -27.17
CA LYS A 89 30.99 -17.51 -26.21
C LYS A 89 30.17 -16.28 -25.83
N ASP A 90 29.55 -15.61 -26.80
CA ASP A 90 28.77 -14.39 -26.53
C ASP A 90 27.47 -14.70 -25.78
N SER A 91 26.81 -15.82 -26.11
CA SER A 91 25.68 -16.34 -25.32
C SER A 91 26.09 -16.64 -23.87
N ALA A 92 27.25 -17.29 -23.67
CA ALA A 92 27.76 -17.56 -22.32
C ALA A 92 28.06 -16.27 -21.54
N LYS A 93 28.67 -15.26 -22.18
CA LYS A 93 28.89 -13.94 -21.56
C LYS A 93 27.59 -13.29 -21.13
N LEU A 94 26.60 -13.23 -22.02
CA LEU A 94 25.31 -12.61 -21.73
C LEU A 94 24.58 -13.33 -20.58
N HIS A 95 24.67 -14.66 -20.54
CA HIS A 95 24.14 -15.44 -19.41
C HIS A 95 24.86 -15.12 -18.09
N THR A 96 26.19 -14.98 -18.10
CA THR A 96 26.95 -14.61 -16.89
C THR A 96 26.60 -13.20 -16.40
N GLN A 97 26.45 -12.23 -17.31
CA GLN A 97 26.01 -10.87 -16.98
C GLN A 97 24.60 -10.88 -16.38
N LEU A 98 23.66 -11.60 -17.00
CA LEU A 98 22.29 -11.74 -16.47
C LEU A 98 22.29 -12.35 -15.06
N GLN A 99 23.11 -13.37 -14.83
CA GLN A 99 23.22 -13.99 -13.51
C GLN A 99 23.77 -13.02 -12.45
N ALA A 100 24.82 -12.25 -12.79
CA ALA A 100 25.39 -11.25 -11.90
C ALA A 100 24.38 -10.14 -11.56
N VAL A 101 23.68 -9.60 -12.57
CA VAL A 101 22.64 -8.58 -12.39
C VAL A 101 21.48 -9.12 -11.56
N SER A 102 20.97 -10.31 -11.89
CA SER A 102 19.84 -10.93 -11.17
C SER A 102 20.16 -11.17 -9.69
N LYS A 103 21.37 -11.65 -9.40
CA LYS A 103 21.85 -11.81 -8.03
C LYS A 103 21.93 -10.46 -7.31
N ARG A 104 22.54 -9.45 -7.94
CA ARG A 104 22.70 -8.12 -7.34
C ARG A 104 21.36 -7.43 -7.07
N VAL A 105 20.42 -7.53 -8.00
CA VAL A 105 19.06 -7.02 -7.83
C VAL A 105 18.34 -7.73 -6.69
N SER A 106 18.45 -9.06 -6.61
CA SER A 106 17.86 -9.85 -5.53
C SER A 106 18.42 -9.45 -4.15
N GLU A 107 19.74 -9.27 -4.05
CA GLU A 107 20.38 -8.78 -2.83
C GLU A 107 19.91 -7.36 -2.46
N LEU A 108 19.84 -6.46 -3.44
CA LEU A 108 19.38 -5.09 -3.23
C LEU A 108 17.91 -5.06 -2.77
N ILE A 109 17.06 -5.90 -3.35
CA ILE A 109 15.66 -6.05 -2.92
C ILE A 109 15.62 -6.54 -1.46
N LEU A 110 16.38 -7.58 -1.12
CA LEU A 110 16.42 -8.13 0.24
C LEU A 110 16.95 -7.10 1.25
N GLN A 111 17.94 -6.30 0.88
CA GLN A 111 18.49 -5.23 1.73
C GLN A 111 17.51 -4.07 1.94
N ASN A 112 16.75 -3.70 0.92
CA ASN A 112 15.78 -2.60 1.00
C ASN A 112 14.43 -3.01 1.62
N HIS A 113 14.10 -4.31 1.58
CA HIS A 113 12.87 -4.85 2.16
C HIS A 113 12.58 -4.41 3.60
N PRO A 114 13.52 -4.48 4.57
CA PRO A 114 13.25 -4.03 5.95
C PRO A 114 12.94 -2.53 6.02
N ALA A 115 13.67 -1.69 5.27
CA ALA A 115 13.41 -0.25 5.25
C ALA A 115 12.01 0.06 4.69
N TYR A 116 11.64 -0.60 3.59
CA TYR A 116 10.30 -0.50 3.02
C TYR A 116 9.21 -0.94 4.01
N ALA A 117 9.41 -2.07 4.69
CA ALA A 117 8.47 -2.55 5.71
C ALA A 117 8.30 -1.55 6.87
N THR A 118 9.40 -0.93 7.33
CA THR A 118 9.33 0.10 8.39
C THR A 118 8.58 1.35 7.96
N GLU A 119 8.79 1.82 6.72
CA GLU A 119 8.05 2.98 6.20
C GLU A 119 6.58 2.66 5.97
N LEU A 120 6.26 1.45 5.49
CA LEU A 120 4.88 1.00 5.37
C LEU A 120 4.17 1.00 6.73
N GLN A 121 4.82 0.46 7.77
CA GLN A 121 4.29 0.46 9.13
C GLN A 121 4.06 1.89 9.64
N ARG A 122 5.01 2.80 9.40
CA ARG A 122 4.90 4.21 9.75
C ARG A 122 3.71 4.89 9.07
N VAL A 123 3.48 4.62 7.79
CA VAL A 123 2.32 5.13 7.05
C VAL A 123 1.01 4.59 7.65
N MET A 124 0.95 3.30 8.00
CA MET A 124 -0.22 2.72 8.66
C MET A 124 -0.51 3.34 10.03
N ASP A 125 0.52 3.58 10.84
CA ASP A 125 0.38 4.19 12.16
C ASP A 125 -0.08 5.66 12.07
N LEU A 126 0.45 6.40 11.09
CA LEU A 126 0.00 7.76 10.79
C LEU A 126 -1.47 7.75 10.38
N GLN A 127 -1.88 6.83 9.51
CA GLN A 127 -3.28 6.70 9.09
C GLN A 127 -4.21 6.35 10.25
N ARG A 128 -3.79 5.46 11.16
CA ARG A 128 -4.55 5.11 12.37
C ARG A 128 -4.72 6.31 13.30
N THR A 129 -3.64 7.07 13.50
CA THR A 129 -3.65 8.27 14.34
C THR A 129 -4.56 9.34 13.76
N LEU A 130 -4.50 9.58 12.45
CA LEU A 130 -5.36 10.54 11.76
C LEU A 130 -6.85 10.15 11.86
N ARG A 131 -7.18 8.87 11.67
CA ARG A 131 -8.55 8.37 11.83
C ARG A 131 -9.06 8.56 13.26
N SER A 132 -8.23 8.27 14.26
CA SER A 132 -8.55 8.49 15.67
C SER A 132 -8.80 9.98 15.96
N ALA A 133 -7.89 10.86 15.54
CA ALA A 133 -8.03 12.30 15.70
C ALA A 133 -9.29 12.83 15.00
N GLY A 134 -9.59 12.36 13.79
CA GLY A 134 -10.82 12.68 13.08
C GLY A 134 -12.09 12.30 13.86
N SER A 135 -12.12 11.10 14.44
CA SER A 135 -13.24 10.64 15.27
C SER A 135 -13.41 11.48 16.53
N VAL A 136 -12.32 11.78 17.23
CA VAL A 136 -12.33 12.65 18.42
C VAL A 136 -12.84 14.04 18.08
N CYS A 137 -12.33 14.64 17.00
CA CYS A 137 -12.77 15.96 16.54
C CYS A 137 -14.26 15.98 16.16
N LEU A 138 -14.74 14.96 15.45
CA LEU A 138 -16.15 14.86 15.07
C LEU A 138 -17.06 14.74 16.30
N ASN A 139 -16.70 13.85 17.23
CA ASN A 139 -17.45 13.64 18.46
C ASN A 139 -17.43 14.89 19.35
N GLY A 140 -16.27 15.55 19.49
CA GLY A 140 -16.13 16.79 20.24
C GLY A 140 -17.00 17.91 19.66
N ARG A 141 -16.98 18.09 18.33
CA ARG A 141 -17.86 19.06 17.65
C ARG A 141 -19.35 18.78 17.91
N ARG A 142 -19.76 17.51 17.82
CA ARG A 142 -21.15 17.10 18.09
C ARG A 142 -21.56 17.38 19.54
N GLN A 143 -20.71 17.04 20.50
CA GLN A 143 -20.98 17.27 21.92
C GLN A 143 -21.06 18.77 22.25
N LEU A 144 -20.16 19.59 21.71
CA LEU A 144 -20.21 21.05 21.88
C LEU A 144 -21.46 21.66 21.28
N ALA A 145 -21.90 21.20 20.10
CA ALA A 145 -23.16 21.64 19.50
C ALA A 145 -24.36 21.33 20.41
N HIS A 146 -24.46 20.10 20.91
CA HIS A 146 -25.52 19.71 21.85
C HIS A 146 -25.46 20.49 23.16
N ALA A 147 -24.27 20.70 23.73
CA ALA A 147 -24.09 21.47 24.95
C ALA A 147 -24.54 22.93 24.76
N ARG A 148 -24.20 23.55 23.62
CA ARG A 148 -24.64 24.90 23.27
C ARG A 148 -26.17 25.01 23.18
N GLU A 149 -26.81 24.08 22.49
CA GLU A 149 -28.27 24.04 22.37
C GLU A 149 -28.94 23.85 23.73
N SER A 150 -28.49 22.85 24.48
CA SER A 150 -29.02 22.53 25.82
C SER A 150 -28.86 23.71 26.79
N PHE A 151 -27.69 24.37 26.77
CA PHE A 151 -27.42 25.56 27.56
C PHE A 151 -28.37 26.70 27.19
N THR A 152 -28.56 26.94 25.89
CA THR A 152 -29.44 28.02 25.40
C THR A 152 -30.88 27.78 25.86
N ILE A 153 -31.41 26.57 25.67
CA ILE A 153 -32.76 26.19 26.10
C ILE A 153 -32.92 26.37 27.61
N ALA A 154 -31.97 25.86 28.41
CA ALA A 154 -32.00 25.98 29.86
C ALA A 154 -31.94 27.45 30.33
N SER A 155 -31.05 28.26 29.74
CA SER A 155 -30.90 29.67 30.07
C SER A 155 -32.14 30.50 29.73
N LEU A 156 -32.75 30.27 28.57
CA LEU A 156 -34.00 30.94 28.16
C LEU A 156 -35.17 30.50 29.05
N GLY A 157 -35.23 29.21 29.40
CA GLY A 157 -36.21 28.69 30.35
C GLY A 157 -36.08 29.33 31.73
N LEU A 158 -34.85 29.50 32.24
CA LEU A 158 -34.58 30.20 33.49
C LEU A 158 -35.05 31.65 33.42
N LEU A 159 -34.73 32.36 32.33
CA LEU A 159 -35.12 33.75 32.13
C LEU A 159 -36.65 33.93 32.06
N ALA A 160 -37.34 33.02 31.38
CA ALA A 160 -38.80 33.00 31.30
C ALA A 160 -39.44 32.78 32.68
N ASN A 161 -38.91 31.84 33.47
CA ASN A 161 -39.37 31.59 34.83
C ASN A 161 -39.11 32.78 35.76
N TYR A 162 -37.94 33.42 35.63
CA TYR A 162 -37.62 34.64 36.36
C TYR A 162 -38.62 35.76 36.04
N ARG A 163 -38.94 35.97 34.76
CA ARG A 163 -39.95 36.96 34.34
C ARG A 163 -41.34 36.67 34.92
N LYS A 164 -41.80 35.42 34.87
CA LYS A 164 -43.08 35.01 35.49
C LYS A 164 -43.10 35.30 36.99
N ARG A 165 -42.01 34.99 37.69
CA ARG A 165 -41.88 35.27 39.12
C ARG A 165 -41.96 36.77 39.41
N GLN A 166 -41.30 37.63 38.62
CA GLN A 166 -41.37 39.07 38.81
C GLN A 166 -42.78 39.62 38.59
N GLN A 167 -43.50 39.13 37.58
CA GLN A 167 -44.90 39.50 37.36
C GLN A 167 -45.78 39.13 38.56
N LEU A 168 -45.65 37.91 39.09
CA LEU A 168 -46.37 37.47 40.29
C LEU A 168 -46.05 38.33 41.52
N MET A 169 -44.78 38.68 41.73
CA MET A 169 -44.38 39.57 42.82
C MET A 169 -44.93 40.98 42.66
N GLY A 170 -45.07 41.48 41.42
CA GLY A 170 -45.71 42.76 41.13
C GLY A 170 -47.21 42.75 41.46
N LEU A 171 -47.91 41.67 41.12
CA LEU A 171 -49.34 41.50 41.46
C LEU A 171 -49.58 41.39 42.97
N LEU A 172 -48.67 40.77 43.72
CA LEU A 172 -48.79 40.63 45.18
C LEU A 172 -48.59 41.95 45.93
N LYS A 173 -47.89 42.91 45.32
CA LYS A 173 -47.57 44.22 45.92
C LYS A 173 -48.57 45.33 45.56
N SER A 174 -49.51 45.04 44.66
CA SER A 174 -50.63 45.92 44.28
C SER A 174 -51.89 45.54 45.06
#